data_AF-A0AB34FRD4-F1
#
_entry.id   AF-A0AB34FRD4-F1
#
_cell.length_a   1.000
_cell.length_b   1.000
_cell.length_c   1.000
_cell.angle_alpha   90.00
_cell.angle_beta   90.00
_cell.angle_gamma   90.00
#
_symmetry.space_group_name_H-M   'P 1'
#
loop_
_entity.id
_entity.type
_entity.pdbx_description
1 polymer ?
#
loop_
_entity_poly.entity_id
_entity_poly.type
_entity_poly.pdbx_seq_one_letter_code
_entity_poly.pdbx_strand_id
1 'polypeptide(L)' 'MQFSTVTLFALFAAAMASSDDGLVKRQDAVVDVQAAAMTDKQGNVIAFDSTKVYQANTEAGL' A
#
# COMPACT_ATOMS: atom_id res chain seq x y z
N MET A 1 -19.89 -15.58 42.69
CA MET A 1 -19.63 -14.17 42.30
C MET A 1 -18.15 -13.85 42.05
N GLN A 2 -17.18 -14.63 42.56
CA GLN A 2 -15.74 -14.35 42.46
C GLN A 2 -15.18 -14.30 41.02
N PHE A 3 -15.81 -15.01 40.07
CA PHE A 3 -15.45 -14.96 38.66
C PHE A 3 -15.93 -13.68 37.95
N SER A 4 -16.84 -12.92 38.55
CA SER A 4 -17.50 -11.77 37.90
C SER A 4 -16.58 -10.54 37.79
N THR A 5 -15.74 -10.31 38.79
CA THR A 5 -14.84 -9.15 38.79
C THR A 5 -13.64 -9.37 37.87
N VAL A 6 -13.10 -10.59 37.85
CA VAL A 6 -11.99 -10.97 36.95
C VAL A 6 -12.43 -10.97 35.49
N THR A 7 -13.63 -11.47 35.19
CA THR A 7 -14.18 -11.42 33.81
C THR A 7 -14.47 -10.00 33.35
N LEU A 8 -15.00 -9.14 34.22
CA LEU A 8 -15.23 -7.74 33.88
C LEU A 8 -13.92 -6.98 33.63
N PHE A 9 -12.89 -7.26 34.45
CA PHE A 9 -11.57 -6.65 34.29
C PHE A 9 -10.87 -7.13 33.00
N ALA A 10 -10.97 -8.43 32.69
CA ALA A 10 -10.44 -8.99 31.46
C ALA A 10 -11.10 -8.40 30.20
N LEU A 11 -12.43 -8.22 30.24
CA LEU A 11 -13.17 -7.58 29.14
C LEU A 11 -12.74 -6.13 28.95
N PHE A 12 -12.59 -5.38 30.04
CA PHE A 12 -12.16 -4.00 30.00
C PHE A 12 -10.72 -3.86 29.46
N ALA A 13 -9.80 -4.72 29.91
CA ALA A 13 -8.43 -4.76 29.43
C ALA A 13 -8.35 -5.10 27.93
N ALA A 14 -9.16 -6.05 27.45
CA ALA A 14 -9.23 -6.39 26.03
C ALA A 14 -9.79 -5.23 25.18
N ALA A 15 -10.79 -4.51 25.68
CA ALA A 15 -11.33 -3.35 24.99
C ALA A 15 -10.31 -2.19 24.92
N MET A 16 -9.57 -1.93 25.99
CA MET A 16 -8.54 -0.88 26.01
C MET A 16 -7.31 -1.26 25.16
N ALA A 17 -6.99 -2.55 25.04
CA ALA A 17 -5.92 -3.03 24.16
C ALA A 17 -6.27 -2.94 22.66
N SER A 18 -7.51 -2.58 22.31
CA SER A 18 -7.92 -2.38 20.90
C SER A 18 -7.54 -1.01 20.33
N SER A 19 -6.79 -0.19 21.07
CA SER A 19 -6.23 1.06 20.56
C SER A 19 -5.19 0.76 19.49
N ASP A 20 -5.68 0.67 18.26
CA ASP A 20 -5.04 1.09 17.02
C ASP A 20 -3.54 0.76 16.96
N ASP A 21 -3.19 -0.50 17.22
CA ASP A 21 -1.85 -0.98 16.93
C ASP A 21 -1.77 -1.19 15.43
N GLY A 22 -1.63 -0.07 14.72
CA GLY A 22 -0.65 0.07 13.66
C GLY A 22 -0.56 -1.10 12.71
N LEU A 23 -1.72 -1.68 12.32
CA LEU A 23 -1.79 -2.43 11.09
C LEU A 23 -1.54 -1.39 10.02
N VAL A 24 -0.25 -1.14 9.76
CA VAL A 24 0.26 -0.35 8.66
C VAL A 24 -0.61 -0.75 7.50
N LYS A 25 -1.49 0.16 7.09
CA LYS A 25 -2.35 -0.06 5.95
C LYS A 25 -1.38 -0.34 4.81
N ARG A 26 -1.20 -1.60 4.44
CA ARG A 26 -0.29 -2.00 3.35
C ARG A 26 -0.74 -1.40 2.00
N GLN A 27 -1.87 -0.69 1.98
CA GLN A 27 -2.62 -0.35 0.78
C GLN A 27 -3.09 1.12 0.77
N ASP A 28 -2.48 2.02 1.56
CA ASP A 28 -2.80 3.46 1.42
C ASP A 28 -2.22 4.07 0.12
N ALA A 29 -1.37 3.31 -0.59
CA ALA A 29 -1.02 3.63 -1.96
C ALA A 29 -2.11 3.07 -2.89
N VAL A 30 -3.03 3.93 -3.34
CA VAL A 30 -3.81 3.68 -4.55
C VAL A 30 -2.83 3.74 -5.72
N VAL A 31 -2.12 2.63 -5.95
CA VAL A 31 -1.30 2.46 -7.15
C VAL A 31 -2.28 2.14 -8.26
N ASP A 32 -2.41 3.04 -9.22
CA ASP A 32 -3.16 2.76 -10.43
C ASP A 32 -2.50 1.59 -11.18
N VAL A 33 -3.07 0.39 -11.03
CA VAL A 33 -2.56 -0.84 -11.63
C VAL A 33 -2.79 -0.87 -13.15
N GLN A 34 -3.56 0.09 -13.68
CA GLN A 34 -3.74 0.28 -15.12
C GLN A 34 -2.70 1.25 -15.71
N ALA A 35 -1.91 1.92 -14.87
CA ALA A 35 -0.85 2.80 -15.35
C ALA A 35 0.28 1.97 -15.99
N ALA A 36 0.72 2.40 -17.16
CA ALA A 36 1.88 1.79 -17.81
C ALA A 36 3.12 1.90 -16.90
N ALA A 37 3.86 0.80 -16.77
CA ALA A 37 5.05 0.71 -15.92
C ALA A 37 6.20 0.00 -16.67
N MET A 38 7.44 0.24 -16.23
CA MET A 38 8.64 -0.41 -16.77
C MET A 38 9.57 -0.86 -15.63
N THR A 39 10.52 -1.75 -15.93
CA THR A 39 11.52 -2.23 -14.96
C THR A 39 12.86 -1.49 -15.16
N ASP A 40 13.47 -1.03 -14.08
CA ASP A 40 14.81 -0.44 -14.12
C ASP A 40 15.93 -1.50 -14.15
N LYS A 41 17.19 -1.07 -14.23
CA LYS A 41 18.36 -1.99 -14.29
C LYS A 41 18.54 -2.82 -13.01
N GLN A 42 17.94 -2.40 -11.91
CA GLN A 42 18.02 -3.03 -10.59
C GLN A 42 16.81 -3.94 -10.33
N GLY A 43 15.85 -4.02 -11.25
CA GLY A 43 14.66 -4.84 -11.13
C GLY A 43 13.47 -4.14 -10.46
N ASN A 44 13.55 -2.84 -10.19
CA ASN A 44 12.44 -2.10 -9.58
C ASN A 44 11.39 -1.72 -10.63
N VAL A 45 10.12 -1.74 -10.23
CA VAL A 45 9.01 -1.25 -11.05
C VAL A 45 8.92 0.27 -10.92
N ILE A 46 9.03 0.97 -12.03
CA ILE A 46 8.92 2.43 -12.13
C ILE A 46 7.79 2.82 -13.10
N ALA A 47 7.26 4.03 -12.96
CA ALA A 47 6.26 4.55 -13.88
C ALA A 47 6.83 4.67 -15.30
N PHE A 48 6.04 4.33 -16.31
CA PHE A 48 6.41 4.51 -17.71
C PHE A 48 6.47 6.00 -18.05
N ASP A 49 7.62 6.45 -18.58
CA ASP A 49 7.85 7.81 -19.02
C ASP A 49 7.89 7.86 -20.55
N SER A 50 6.76 8.23 -21.16
CA SER A 50 6.63 8.32 -22.62
C SER A 50 7.51 9.40 -23.24
N THR A 51 8.00 10.38 -22.47
CA THR A 51 8.87 11.45 -22.98
C THR A 51 10.28 10.96 -23.30
N LYS A 52 10.69 9.85 -22.68
CA LYS A 52 12.00 9.20 -22.91
C LYS A 52 11.95 8.09 -23.95
N VAL A 53 10.78 7.81 -24.50
CA VAL A 53 10.64 6.81 -25.56
C VAL A 53 11.12 7.44 -26.86
N TYR A 54 12.03 6.74 -27.55
CA TYR A 54 12.46 7.13 -28.88
C TYR A 54 11.29 7.03 -29.85
N GLN A 55 10.85 8.17 -30.36
CA GLN A 55 9.68 8.28 -31.24
C GLN A 55 10.12 8.36 -32.70
N ALA A 56 10.66 7.24 -33.21
CA ALA A 56 11.14 7.15 -34.60
C ALA A 56 10.10 7.63 -35.63
N ASN A 57 8.81 7.37 -35.39
CA ASN A 57 7.73 7.76 -36.30
C ASN A 57 7.48 9.27 -36.30
N THR A 58 7.52 9.91 -35.12
CA THR A 58 7.42 11.36 -34.99
C THR A 58 8.61 12.06 -35.64
N GLU A 59 9.81 11.51 -35.46
CA GLU A 59 11.02 12.00 -36.14
C GLU A 59 10.98 11.77 -37.65
N ALA A 60 10.34 10.70 -38.10
CA ALA A 60 10.12 10.40 -39.52
C ALA A 60 8.93 11.16 -40.15
N GLY A 61 8.21 11.99 -39.38
CA GLY A 61 7.11 12.81 -39.88
C GLY A 61 5.85 12.04 -40.27
N LEU A 62 5.61 10.88 -39.64
CA LEU A 62 4.42 10.03 -39.81
C LEU A 62 3.34 10.33 -38.75
#